data_AF-A0A6A6TV66-F1
#
_entry.id   AF-A0A6A6TV66-F1
#
_cell.length_a   1.000
_cell.length_b   1.000
_cell.length_c   1.000
_cell.angle_alpha   90.00
_cell.angle_beta   90.00
_cell.angle_gamma   90.00
#
_symmetry.space_group_name_H-M   'P 1'
#
loop_
_entity.id
_entity.type
_entity.pdbx_description
1 polymer ?
#
loop_
_entity_poly.entity_id
_entity_poly.type
_entity_poly.pdbx_seq_one_letter_code
_entity_poly.pdbx_strand_id
1 'polypeptide(L)'
;MSNTNDDIFDAALNLEDTSYTEGYELGVADGSRAGRIEGRAFGLEKGFEKFLQLGRLHGRASVWAARLPPSSIPTSQNKSDVLDATEKPESEEQSVIPALPNNPRLRKHVATLVGLTEPGRVTTQNTEEEVAEMDEVLRRAASKVKVVEKIVGETGGGTESAAGSGHAGVRIVNEPVGEKSIEDFGLGRGTRK
;
A
#
# COMPACT_ATOMS: atom_id res chain seq x y z
N MET A 1 -53.03 -23.46 -40.33
CA MET A 1 -53.82 -22.51 -39.52
C MET A 1 -52.93 -22.11 -38.36
N SER A 2 -52.24 -20.99 -38.50
CA SER A 2 -51.40 -20.43 -37.45
C SER A 2 -52.29 -19.98 -36.31
N ASN A 3 -52.21 -20.63 -35.15
CA ASN A 3 -52.75 -20.11 -33.91
C ASN A 3 -51.94 -18.86 -33.57
N THR A 4 -52.36 -17.71 -34.11
CA THR A 4 -51.79 -16.37 -33.85
C THR A 4 -52.33 -15.77 -32.55
N ASN A 5 -52.97 -16.58 -31.72
CA ASN A 5 -53.23 -16.29 -30.32
C ASN A 5 -52.25 -17.15 -29.51
N ASP A 6 -50.94 -16.86 -29.60
CA ASP A 6 -50.16 -16.89 -28.36
C ASP A 6 -50.97 -16.00 -27.41
N ASP A 7 -51.55 -16.61 -26.39
CA ASP A 7 -52.67 -16.05 -25.65
C ASP A 7 -52.32 -14.64 -25.19
N ILE A 8 -53.08 -13.65 -25.65
CA ILE A 8 -52.82 -12.23 -25.38
C ILE A 8 -52.80 -11.98 -23.86
N PHE A 9 -53.44 -12.87 -23.08
CA PHE A 9 -53.43 -12.86 -21.63
C PHE A 9 -52.26 -13.66 -21.01
N ASP A 10 -51.61 -14.59 -21.70
CA ASP A 10 -50.44 -15.31 -21.17
C ASP A 10 -49.28 -14.34 -20.88
N ALA A 11 -49.07 -13.34 -21.74
CA ALA A 11 -48.08 -12.30 -21.49
C ALA A 11 -48.42 -11.44 -20.26
N ALA A 12 -49.71 -11.21 -19.99
CA ALA A 12 -50.16 -10.46 -18.81
C ALA A 12 -50.11 -11.30 -17.53
N LEU A 13 -50.40 -12.60 -17.62
CA LEU A 13 -50.34 -13.55 -16.51
C LEU A 13 -48.90 -13.87 -16.09
N ASN A 14 -47.97 -13.91 -17.05
CA ASN A 14 -46.54 -14.14 -16.80
C ASN A 14 -45.72 -12.85 -16.66
N LEU A 15 -46.38 -11.68 -16.63
CA LEU A 15 -45.71 -10.38 -16.57
C LEU A 15 -44.84 -10.24 -15.31
N GLU A 16 -45.34 -10.74 -14.17
CA GLU A 16 -44.65 -10.69 -12.89
C GLU A 16 -43.35 -11.51 -12.93
N ASP A 17 -43.42 -12.77 -13.35
CA ASP A 17 -42.26 -13.66 -13.46
C ASP A 17 -41.24 -13.15 -14.49
N THR A 18 -41.72 -12.59 -15.60
CA THR A 18 -40.86 -11.97 -16.61
C THR A 18 -40.15 -10.75 -16.05
N SER A 19 -40.88 -9.87 -15.34
CA SER A 19 -40.31 -8.67 -14.71
C SER A 19 -39.30 -9.02 -13.61
N TYR A 20 -39.56 -10.08 -12.83
CA TYR A 20 -38.61 -10.58 -11.82
C TYR A 20 -37.34 -11.12 -12.45
N THR A 21 -37.47 -11.94 -13.50
CA THR A 21 -36.33 -12.54 -14.18
C THR A 21 -35.49 -11.45 -14.85
N GLU A 22 -36.14 -10.53 -15.56
CA GLU A 22 -35.47 -9.39 -16.21
C GLU A 22 -34.76 -8.50 -15.19
N GLY A 23 -35.44 -8.16 -14.08
CA GLY A 23 -34.84 -7.35 -13.02
C GLY A 23 -33.65 -8.05 -12.35
N TYR A 24 -33.73 -9.37 -12.15
CA TYR A 24 -32.62 -10.16 -11.62
C TYR A 24 -31.43 -10.20 -12.58
N GLU A 25 -31.67 -10.51 -13.86
CA GLU A 25 -30.62 -10.56 -14.87
C GLU A 25 -29.94 -9.20 -15.06
N LEU A 26 -30.73 -8.11 -15.11
CA LEU A 26 -30.23 -6.75 -15.18
C LEU A 26 -29.39 -6.41 -13.94
N GLY A 27 -29.90 -6.73 -12.75
CA GLY A 27 -29.19 -6.49 -11.49
C GLY A 27 -27.87 -7.27 -11.39
N VAL A 28 -27.84 -8.53 -11.85
CA VAL A 28 -26.63 -9.35 -11.90
C VAL A 28 -25.63 -8.80 -12.93
N ALA A 29 -26.11 -8.42 -14.12
CA ALA A 29 -25.28 -7.84 -15.16
C ALA A 29 -24.62 -6.54 -14.69
N ASP A 30 -25.41 -5.61 -14.15
CA ASP A 30 -24.94 -4.32 -13.64
C ASP A 30 -24.05 -4.49 -12.41
N GLY A 31 -24.44 -5.35 -11.46
CA GLY A 31 -23.65 -5.65 -10.27
C GLY A 31 -22.28 -6.25 -10.62
N SER A 32 -22.23 -7.20 -11.56
CA SER A 32 -20.97 -7.80 -12.00
C SER A 32 -20.06 -6.80 -12.72
N ARG A 33 -20.66 -5.86 -13.48
CA ARG A 33 -19.93 -4.80 -14.17
C ARG A 33 -19.40 -3.77 -13.18
N ALA A 34 -20.26 -3.27 -12.30
CA ALA A 34 -19.91 -2.30 -11.26
C ALA A 34 -18.84 -2.86 -10.32
N GLY A 35 -19.03 -4.08 -9.81
CA GLY A 35 -18.08 -4.73 -8.91
C GLY A 35 -16.69 -4.94 -9.54
N ARG A 36 -16.61 -5.26 -10.84
CA ARG A 36 -15.31 -5.38 -11.53
C ARG A 36 -14.61 -4.03 -11.68
N ILE A 37 -15.36 -2.96 -11.96
CA ILE A 37 -14.79 -1.61 -12.09
C ILE A 37 -14.32 -1.13 -10.72
N GLU A 38 -15.15 -1.28 -9.69
CA GLU A 38 -14.85 -0.90 -8.32
C GLU A 38 -13.64 -1.67 -7.78
N GLY A 39 -13.60 -2.99 -7.95
CA GLY A 39 -12.46 -3.80 -7.52
C GLY A 39 -11.14 -3.39 -8.16
N ARG A 40 -11.16 -2.98 -9.44
CA ARG A 40 -9.97 -2.42 -10.11
C ARG A 40 -9.56 -1.07 -9.55
N ALA A 41 -10.52 -0.16 -9.36
CA ALA A 41 -10.26 1.16 -8.80
C ALA A 41 -9.69 1.05 -7.37
N PHE A 42 -10.30 0.22 -6.53
CA PHE A 42 -9.87 -0.03 -5.16
C PHE A 42 -8.47 -0.66 -5.10
N GLY A 43 -8.20 -1.66 -5.95
CA GLY A 43 -6.88 -2.28 -6.03
C GLY A 43 -5.78 -1.28 -6.41
N LEU A 44 -6.06 -0.39 -7.38
CA LEU A 44 -5.12 0.68 -7.75
C LEU A 44 -4.90 1.68 -6.62
N GLU A 45 -5.97 2.15 -5.96
CA GLU A 45 -5.88 3.07 -4.83
C GLU A 45 -4.99 2.49 -3.72
N LYS A 46 -5.24 1.24 -3.32
CA LYS A 46 -4.47 0.56 -2.27
C LYS A 46 -3.05 0.23 -2.69
N GLY A 47 -2.83 -0.11 -3.96
CA GLY A 47 -1.50 -0.24 -4.52
C GLY A 47 -0.71 1.05 -4.37
N PHE A 48 -1.24 2.18 -4.86
CA PHE A 48 -0.59 3.48 -4.76
C PHE A 48 -0.29 3.88 -3.32
N GLU A 49 -1.21 3.65 -2.39
CA GLU A 49 -1.00 3.93 -0.96
C GLU A 49 0.24 3.19 -0.41
N LYS A 50 0.36 1.88 -0.71
CA LYS A 50 1.49 1.05 -0.27
C LYS A 50 2.81 1.47 -0.93
N PHE A 51 2.81 1.70 -2.24
CA PHE A 51 4.01 2.15 -2.97
C PHE A 51 4.47 3.56 -2.57
N LEU A 52 3.53 4.47 -2.26
CA LEU A 52 3.87 5.80 -1.74
C LEU A 52 4.57 5.69 -0.38
N GLN A 53 4.07 4.83 0.51
CA GLN A 53 4.72 4.56 1.79
C GLN A 53 6.13 3.98 1.58
N LEU A 54 6.28 3.00 0.68
CA LEU A 54 7.58 2.42 0.33
C LEU A 54 8.55 3.49 -0.19
N GLY A 55 8.10 4.36 -1.10
CA GLY A 55 8.89 5.45 -1.65
C GLY A 55 9.34 6.46 -0.59
N ARG A 56 8.49 6.78 0.39
CA ARG A 56 8.88 7.61 1.55
C ARG A 56 9.99 6.96 2.36
N LEU A 57 9.89 5.65 2.63
CA LEU A 57 10.94 4.91 3.34
C LEU A 57 12.25 4.88 2.53
N HIS A 58 12.16 4.69 1.21
CA HIS A 58 13.31 4.70 0.31
C HIS A 58 14.01 6.07 0.27
N GLY A 59 13.25 7.16 0.18
CA GLY A 59 13.80 8.52 0.21
C GLY A 59 14.56 8.80 1.50
N ARG A 60 14.00 8.41 2.65
CA ARG A 60 14.67 8.52 3.95
C ARG A 60 15.95 7.67 3.99
N ALA A 61 15.89 6.43 3.49
CA ALA A 61 17.03 5.54 3.42
C ALA A 61 18.16 6.12 2.56
N SER A 62 17.81 6.73 1.43
CA SER A 62 18.75 7.37 0.50
C SER A 62 19.45 8.58 1.14
N VAL A 63 18.70 9.42 1.84
CA VAL A 63 19.27 10.56 2.59
C VAL A 63 20.23 10.06 3.68
N TRP A 64 19.83 9.05 4.47
CA TRP A 64 20.73 8.49 5.48
C TRP A 64 21.96 7.82 4.87
N ALA A 65 21.82 7.13 3.73
CA ALA A 65 22.94 6.51 3.02
C ALA A 65 23.95 7.56 2.55
N ALA A 66 23.48 8.68 1.98
CA ALA A 66 24.33 9.78 1.54
C ALA A 66 25.08 10.48 2.70
N ARG A 67 24.51 10.46 3.91
CA ARG A 67 25.12 11.08 5.11
C ARG A 67 26.12 10.19 5.85
N LEU A 68 26.26 8.92 5.46
CA LEU A 68 27.24 8.03 6.09
C LEU A 68 28.65 8.38 5.63
N PRO A 69 29.64 8.43 6.55
CA PRO A 69 31.01 8.70 6.16
C PRO A 69 31.54 7.58 5.25
N PRO A 70 32.38 7.91 4.25
CA PRO A 70 33.02 6.91 3.40
C PRO A 70 33.79 5.93 4.29
N SER A 71 33.68 4.64 3.99
CA SER A 71 34.39 3.61 4.75
C SER A 71 35.90 3.81 4.56
N SER A 72 36.61 4.19 5.62
CA SER A 72 38.07 4.20 5.65
C SER A 72 38.58 2.76 5.63
N ILE A 73 38.61 2.14 4.45
CA ILE A 73 39.35 0.90 4.23
C ILE A 73 40.70 1.32 3.62
N PRO A 74 41.85 1.04 4.26
CA PRO A 74 43.12 1.12 3.58
C PRO A 74 43.10 0.05 2.49
N THR A 75 43.04 0.50 1.24
CA THR A 75 43.15 -0.37 0.09
C THR A 75 44.61 -0.83 0.01
N SER A 76 44.94 -1.96 0.64
CA SER A 76 46.09 -2.78 0.21
C SER A 76 45.72 -3.37 -1.14
N GLN A 77 45.90 -2.59 -2.21
CA GLN A 77 45.96 -3.12 -3.56
C GLN A 77 47.40 -3.41 -3.90
N ASN A 78 47.60 -4.68 -4.25
CA ASN A 78 48.79 -5.21 -4.87
C ASN A 78 49.26 -4.31 -6.03
N LYS A 79 50.57 -4.12 -6.05
CA LYS A 79 51.36 -3.51 -7.10
C LYS A 79 51.36 -4.43 -8.33
N SER A 80 50.82 -3.97 -9.45
CA SER A 80 51.23 -4.39 -10.79
C SER A 80 50.82 -3.32 -11.82
N ASP A 81 51.79 -2.47 -12.10
CA ASP A 81 52.13 -1.87 -13.40
C ASP A 81 51.08 -1.21 -14.32
N VAL A 82 51.23 0.13 -14.40
CA VAL A 82 51.47 0.94 -15.63
C VAL A 82 50.30 1.80 -16.18
N LEU A 83 50.58 3.14 -16.21
CA LEU A 83 49.94 4.34 -16.83
C LEU A 83 48.74 4.95 -16.05
N ASP A 84 48.94 5.95 -15.18
CA ASP A 84 49.19 7.39 -15.44
C ASP A 84 48.16 8.08 -16.35
N ALA A 85 47.12 8.63 -15.71
CA ALA A 85 46.54 9.91 -16.04
C ALA A 85 45.71 10.38 -14.82
N THR A 86 46.32 11.30 -14.10
CA THR A 86 45.79 12.30 -13.18
C THR A 86 44.32 12.64 -13.41
N GLU A 87 43.46 12.49 -12.39
CA GLU A 87 42.36 13.43 -12.06
C GLU A 87 41.60 13.01 -10.78
N LYS A 88 42.01 13.60 -9.67
CA LYS A 88 41.17 14.04 -8.55
C LYS A 88 41.90 15.27 -8.00
N PRO A 89 41.23 16.37 -7.58
CA PRO A 89 39.95 16.31 -6.87
C PRO A 89 39.04 17.55 -7.04
N GLU A 90 37.91 17.41 -7.74
CA GLU A 90 36.89 18.47 -7.82
C GLU A 90 35.54 17.72 -7.89
N SER A 91 34.62 17.76 -6.94
CA SER A 91 34.11 18.89 -6.16
C SER A 91 33.55 18.41 -4.81
N GLU A 92 34.02 18.99 -3.71
CA GLU A 92 33.31 18.98 -2.44
C GLU A 92 32.05 19.84 -2.58
N GLU A 93 30.95 19.24 -3.02
CA GLU A 93 29.65 19.80 -2.68
C GLU A 93 29.53 19.72 -1.16
N GLN A 94 29.72 20.86 -0.48
CA GLN A 94 29.40 21.00 0.93
C GLN A 94 27.92 20.66 1.11
N SER A 95 27.64 19.40 1.46
CA SER A 95 26.31 18.97 1.79
C SER A 95 25.85 19.79 2.99
N VAL A 96 24.81 20.61 2.79
CA VAL A 96 24.12 21.40 3.84
C VAL A 96 23.59 20.49 4.98
N ILE A 97 23.62 19.18 4.78
CA ILE A 97 23.10 18.17 5.69
C ILE A 97 24.24 17.62 6.59
N PRO A 98 24.06 17.63 7.92
CA PRO A 98 25.06 17.11 8.86
C PRO A 98 25.37 15.62 8.64
N ALA A 99 26.66 15.29 8.62
CA ALA A 99 27.13 13.91 8.54
C ALA A 99 26.69 13.08 9.75
N LEU A 100 26.38 11.80 9.53
CA LEU A 100 25.99 10.86 10.58
C LEU A 100 27.23 10.29 11.30
N PRO A 101 27.08 9.83 12.56
CA PRO A 101 28.18 9.21 13.29
C PRO A 101 28.69 7.97 12.55
N ASN A 102 30.02 7.79 12.51
CA ASN A 102 30.64 6.61 11.93
C ASN A 102 30.34 5.37 12.79
N ASN A 103 29.25 4.68 12.48
CA ASN A 103 28.81 3.50 13.21
C ASN A 103 28.60 2.33 12.23
N PRO A 104 29.37 1.23 12.35
CA PRO A 104 29.26 0.08 11.44
C PRO A 104 27.88 -0.60 11.52
N ARG A 105 27.22 -0.58 12.69
CA ARG A 105 25.87 -1.11 12.86
C ARG A 105 24.84 -0.27 12.13
N LEU A 106 24.96 1.05 12.20
CA LEU A 106 24.10 1.99 11.47
C LEU A 106 24.21 1.74 9.96
N ARG A 107 25.45 1.65 9.44
CA ARG A 107 25.70 1.38 8.01
C ARG A 107 25.03 0.09 7.54
N LYS A 108 25.12 -1.00 8.32
CA LYS A 108 24.46 -2.27 7.97
C LYS A 108 22.93 -2.14 7.93
N HIS A 109 22.34 -1.42 8.89
CA HIS A 109 20.89 -1.20 8.92
C HIS A 109 20.40 -0.32 7.77
N VAL A 110 21.12 0.75 7.46
CA VAL A 110 20.82 1.64 6.32
C VAL A 110 20.94 0.87 5.00
N ALA A 111 22.03 0.13 4.79
CA ALA A 111 22.20 -0.69 3.58
C ALA A 111 21.07 -1.73 3.41
N THR A 112 20.67 -2.39 4.51
CA THR A 112 19.53 -3.32 4.49
C THR A 112 18.23 -2.60 4.13
N LEU A 113 17.99 -1.40 4.69
CA LEU A 113 16.79 -0.62 4.42
C LEU A 113 16.72 -0.16 2.96
N VAL A 114 17.84 0.31 2.39
CA VAL A 114 17.93 0.66 0.96
C VAL A 114 17.58 -0.57 0.13
N GLY A 115 18.27 -1.69 0.34
CA GLY A 115 18.03 -2.92 -0.44
C GLY A 115 16.62 -3.50 -0.28
N LEU A 116 15.93 -3.25 0.85
CA LEU A 116 14.53 -3.66 1.02
C LEU A 116 13.54 -2.77 0.24
N THR A 117 13.89 -1.49 0.05
CA THR A 117 13.01 -0.44 -0.49
C THR A 117 13.33 -0.07 -1.94
N GLU A 118 14.21 -0.81 -2.60
CA GLU A 118 14.52 -0.59 -4.01
C GLU A 118 13.29 -0.77 -4.89
N PRO A 119 13.01 0.19 -5.81
CA PRO A 119 11.80 0.17 -6.62
C PRO A 119 11.71 -1.03 -7.58
N GLY A 120 12.85 -1.62 -7.97
CA GLY A 120 12.89 -2.81 -8.82
C GLY A 120 12.72 -4.13 -8.06
N ARG A 121 12.65 -4.10 -6.72
CA ARG A 121 12.54 -5.31 -5.89
C ARG A 121 11.11 -5.78 -5.74
N VAL A 122 10.15 -4.86 -5.68
CA VAL A 122 8.74 -5.18 -5.45
C VAL A 122 7.97 -5.06 -6.75
N THR A 123 7.21 -6.10 -7.04
CA THR A 123 6.37 -6.21 -8.23
C THR A 123 5.05 -5.47 -8.05
N THR A 124 4.46 -5.02 -9.15
CA THR A 124 3.24 -4.20 -9.19
C THR A 124 2.00 -5.00 -9.62
N GLN A 125 2.05 -6.33 -9.66
CA GLN A 125 0.86 -7.13 -9.95
C GLN A 125 -0.01 -7.22 -8.68
N ASN A 126 -1.30 -7.42 -8.91
CA ASN A 126 -2.30 -7.49 -7.86
C ASN A 126 -2.71 -8.95 -7.59
N THR A 127 -1.74 -9.85 -7.42
CA THR A 127 -2.00 -11.20 -6.92
C THR A 127 -1.87 -11.21 -5.40
N GLU A 128 -2.52 -12.17 -4.74
CA GLU A 128 -2.50 -12.26 -3.27
C GLU A 128 -1.07 -12.39 -2.72
N GLU A 129 -0.23 -13.15 -3.41
CA GLU A 129 1.17 -13.39 -3.03
C GLU A 129 2.01 -12.10 -3.11
N GLU A 130 1.86 -11.34 -4.19
CA GLU A 130 2.62 -10.10 -4.40
C GLU A 130 2.20 -9.01 -3.40
N VAL A 131 0.91 -8.93 -3.11
CA VAL A 131 0.37 -8.01 -2.10
C VAL A 131 0.90 -8.37 -0.71
N ALA A 132 0.93 -9.66 -0.36
CA ALA A 132 1.48 -10.14 0.91
C ALA A 132 2.99 -9.87 1.01
N GLU A 133 3.74 -10.07 -0.07
CA GLU A 133 5.17 -9.74 -0.10
C GLU A 133 5.40 -8.24 0.13
N MET A 134 4.66 -7.37 -0.56
CA MET A 134 4.72 -5.92 -0.37
C MET A 134 4.49 -5.54 1.11
N ASP A 135 3.45 -6.09 1.74
CA ASP A 135 3.14 -5.81 3.15
C ASP A 135 4.26 -6.27 4.09
N GLU A 136 4.83 -7.44 3.84
CA GLU A 136 5.96 -7.95 4.59
C GLU A 136 7.23 -7.08 4.38
N VAL A 137 7.46 -6.58 3.17
CA VAL A 137 8.53 -5.61 2.88
C VAL A 137 8.33 -4.31 3.65
N LEU A 138 7.13 -3.74 3.61
CA LEU A 138 6.78 -2.51 4.36
C LEU A 138 6.99 -2.70 5.86
N ARG A 139 6.53 -3.83 6.42
CA ARG A 139 6.72 -4.16 7.85
C ARG A 139 8.19 -4.27 8.22
N ARG A 140 9.00 -4.96 7.40
CA ARG A 140 10.44 -5.09 7.62
C ARG A 140 11.15 -3.74 7.51
N ALA A 141 10.83 -2.95 6.49
CA ALA A 141 11.41 -1.63 6.26
C ALA A 141 11.08 -0.66 7.40
N ALA A 142 9.81 -0.59 7.83
CA ALA A 142 9.37 0.21 8.97
C ALA A 142 10.12 -0.18 10.26
N SER A 143 10.34 -1.48 10.47
CA SER A 143 11.13 -1.97 11.61
C SER A 143 12.59 -1.51 11.55
N LYS A 144 13.20 -1.48 10.36
CA LYS A 144 14.57 -0.97 10.19
C LYS A 144 14.65 0.54 10.37
N VAL A 145 13.66 1.29 9.89
CA VAL A 145 13.57 2.74 10.09
C VAL A 145 13.59 3.09 11.58
N LYS A 146 12.78 2.44 12.41
CA LYS A 146 12.76 2.66 13.87
C LYS A 146 14.13 2.43 14.51
N VAL A 147 14.85 1.41 14.05
CA VAL A 147 16.22 1.13 14.54
C VAL A 147 17.18 2.23 14.12
N VAL A 148 17.11 2.70 12.87
CA VAL A 148 17.96 3.78 12.36
C VAL A 148 17.66 5.10 13.08
N GLU A 149 16.39 5.49 13.20
CA GLU A 149 15.96 6.69 13.95
C GLU A 149 16.51 6.68 15.38
N LYS A 150 16.41 5.54 16.08
CA LYS A 150 16.91 5.40 17.44
C LYS A 150 18.43 5.55 17.54
N ILE A 151 19.18 5.08 16.54
CA ILE A 151 20.65 5.20 16.52
C ILE A 151 21.07 6.62 16.16
N VAL A 152 20.35 7.26 15.24
CA VAL A 152 20.65 8.62 14.76
C VAL A 152 20.19 9.69 15.76
N GLY A 153 19.16 9.41 16.57
CA GLY A 153 18.57 10.38 17.49
C GLY A 153 17.61 11.37 16.80
N GLU A 154 17.37 11.21 15.50
CA GLU A 154 16.36 11.95 14.74
C GLU A 154 14.99 11.31 15.01
N THR A 155 14.40 11.58 16.17
CA THR A 155 12.97 11.30 16.39
C THR A 155 12.19 12.29 15.53
N GLY A 156 11.41 11.79 14.56
CA GLY A 156 10.65 12.61 13.63
C GLY A 156 9.79 13.66 14.34
N GLY A 157 10.32 14.88 14.45
CA GLY A 157 9.52 16.07 14.70
C GLY A 157 8.69 16.29 13.46
N GLY A 158 7.44 15.83 13.51
CA GLY A 158 6.46 16.13 12.48
C GLY A 158 6.36 17.64 12.32
N THR A 159 6.78 18.14 11.17
CA THR A 159 6.29 19.42 10.66
C THR A 159 4.91 19.15 10.07
N GLU A 160 3.93 18.94 10.96
CA GLU A 160 2.60 19.43 10.72
C GLU A 160 2.72 20.96 10.80
N SER A 161 3.05 21.58 9.67
CA SER A 161 2.88 23.02 9.52
C SER A 161 1.40 23.33 9.68
N ALA A 162 1.12 24.09 10.73
CA ALA A 162 -0.14 24.73 11.00
C ALA A 162 -0.72 25.40 9.74
N ALA A 163 -1.83 24.84 9.26
CA ALA A 163 -2.87 25.58 8.55
C ALA A 163 -4.19 25.21 9.23
N GLY A 164 -4.71 26.15 10.02
CA GLY A 164 -5.92 25.93 10.81
C GLY A 164 -7.18 25.84 9.95
N SER A 165 -8.10 24.99 10.37
CA SER A 165 -9.53 25.30 10.39
C SER A 165 -10.21 24.28 11.31
N GLY A 166 -10.90 24.77 12.33
CA GLY A 166 -11.52 23.94 13.35
C GLY A 166 -12.65 23.07 12.79
N HIS A 167 -12.80 21.88 13.37
CA HIS A 167 -14.11 21.30 13.57
C HIS A 167 -14.12 20.41 14.81
N ALA A 168 -15.03 20.72 15.73
CA ALA A 168 -15.37 19.87 16.85
C ALA A 168 -15.90 18.51 16.34
N GLY A 169 -15.55 17.42 17.01
CA GLY A 169 -15.98 16.08 16.60
C GLY A 169 -15.64 14.97 17.60
N VAL A 170 -16.51 14.78 18.58
CA VAL A 170 -17.03 13.49 19.09
C VAL A 170 -16.03 12.36 19.39
N ARG A 171 -15.89 12.02 20.68
CA ARG A 171 -15.33 10.73 21.15
C ARG A 171 -16.33 9.61 20.83
N ILE A 172 -15.94 8.69 19.96
CA ILE A 172 -16.63 7.41 19.76
C ILE A 172 -15.99 6.39 20.69
N VAL A 173 -16.76 5.94 21.68
CA VAL A 173 -16.45 4.77 22.50
C VAL A 173 -16.74 3.54 21.64
N ASN A 174 -15.75 2.67 21.49
CA ASN A 174 -15.85 1.46 20.68
C ASN A 174 -16.45 0.33 21.54
N GLU A 175 -17.74 0.03 21.39
CA GLU A 175 -18.30 -1.23 21.87
C GLU A 175 -18.07 -2.34 20.83
N PRO A 176 -17.77 -3.57 21.25
CA PRO A 176 -17.61 -4.69 20.33
C PRO A 176 -18.96 -5.08 19.72
N VAL A 177 -19.11 -4.83 18.42
CA VAL A 177 -20.25 -5.32 17.63
C VAL A 177 -20.16 -6.84 17.57
N GLY A 178 -21.05 -7.51 18.32
CA GLY A 178 -21.25 -8.95 18.22
C GLY A 178 -21.62 -9.33 16.79
N GLU A 179 -20.95 -10.37 16.29
CA GLU A 179 -21.22 -11.00 15.00
C GLU A 179 -22.70 -11.37 14.90
N LYS A 180 -23.46 -10.60 14.11
CA LYS A 180 -24.81 -11.00 13.72
C LYS A 180 -24.66 -11.96 12.54
N SER A 181 -24.79 -13.24 12.83
CA SER A 181 -24.96 -14.32 11.86
C SER A 181 -25.99 -13.95 10.79
N ILE A 182 -25.62 -14.21 9.54
CA ILE A 182 -26.41 -13.96 8.33
C ILE A 182 -27.62 -14.89 8.16
N GLU A 183 -27.97 -15.69 9.18
CA GLU A 183 -28.97 -16.77 9.10
C GLU A 183 -30.37 -16.38 9.62
N ASP A 184 -30.56 -15.18 10.18
CA ASP A 184 -31.81 -14.81 10.88
C ASP A 184 -32.87 -14.08 10.02
N PHE A 185 -32.77 -14.17 8.68
CA PHE A 185 -33.71 -13.51 7.76
C PHE A 185 -34.95 -14.33 7.38
N GLY A 186 -35.16 -15.50 7.99
CA GLY A 186 -36.33 -16.29 7.66
C GLY A 186 -36.65 -17.30 8.73
N LEU A 187 -37.55 -16.94 9.65
CA LEU A 187 -38.63 -17.79 10.18
C LEU A 187 -39.48 -16.97 11.17
N GLY A 188 -40.15 -15.94 10.66
CA GLY A 188 -41.25 -15.30 11.34
C GLY A 188 -42.58 -15.87 10.87
N ARG A 189 -43.14 -16.87 11.55
CA ARG A 189 -44.61 -17.05 11.70
C ARG A 189 -44.95 -18.19 12.66
N GLY A 190 -45.61 -17.84 13.77
CA GLY A 190 -46.27 -18.83 14.62
C GLY A 190 -46.52 -18.43 16.06
N THR A 191 -46.99 -17.20 16.34
CA THR A 191 -47.71 -16.97 17.61
C THR A 191 -49.20 -17.15 17.37
N ARG A 192 -49.85 -18.03 18.14
CA ARG A 192 -50.88 -17.69 19.12
C ARG A 192 -51.72 -18.90 19.57
N LYS A 193 -51.84 -18.98 20.89
CA LYS A 193 -52.84 -19.61 21.76
C LYS A 193 -52.91 -21.13 21.80
#